data_AF-A0A521FGL2-F1
#
_entry.id   AF-A0A521FGL2-F1
#
_cell.length_a   1.000
_cell.length_b   1.000
_cell.length_c   1.000
_cell.angle_alpha   90.00
_cell.angle_beta   90.00
_cell.angle_gamma   90.00
#
_symmetry.space_group_name_H-M   'P 1'
#
loop_
_entity.id
_entity.type
_entity.pdbx_description
1 polymer ?
#
loop_
_entity_poly.entity_id
_entity_poly.type
_entity_poly.pdbx_seq_one_letter_code
_entity_poly.pdbx_strand_id
1 'polypeptide(L)' 'MIKTVILCLLILIALALVAGPGMRKLIAKLLGIRWP' A
#
# COMPACT_ATOMS: atom_id res chain seq x y z
N MET A 1 7.64 -20.87 13.92
CA MET A 1 8.59 -20.00 13.18
C MET A 1 8.08 -19.60 11.80
N ILE A 2 7.60 -20.53 10.96
CA ILE A 2 7.04 -20.19 9.63
C ILE A 2 5.85 -19.22 9.69
N LYS A 3 4.96 -19.39 10.69
CA LYS A 3 3.76 -18.55 10.86
C LYS A 3 4.10 -17.06 11.06
N THR A 4 5.15 -16.76 11.82
CA THR A 4 5.60 -15.38 12.07
C THR A 4 6.26 -14.77 10.83
N VAL A 5 6.99 -15.57 10.06
CA VAL A 5 7.59 -15.14 8.79
C VAL A 5 6.52 -14.79 7.77
N ILE A 6 5.49 -15.63 7.62
CA ILE A 6 4.35 -15.37 6.72
C ILE A 6 3.60 -14.11 7.14
N LEU A 7 3.36 -13.94 8.44
CA LEU A 7 2.68 -12.75 8.95
C LEU A 7 3.50 -11.48 8.64
N CYS A 8 4.82 -11.53 8.83
CA CYS A 8 5.71 -10.42 8.55
C CYS A 8 5.75 -10.07 7.05
N LEU A 9 5.77 -11.09 6.18
CA LEU A 9 5.72 -10.91 4.72
C LEU A 9 4.44 -10.18 4.29
N LEU A 10 3.29 -10.60 4.83
CA LEU A 10 1.99 -9.98 4.54
C LEU A 10 1.92 -8.53 5.00
N ILE A 11 2.48 -8.22 6.18
CA ILE A 11 2.52 -6.85 6.71
C ILE A 11 3.38 -5.94 5.81
N LEU A 12 4.56 -6.40 5.39
CA LEU A 12 5.43 -5.64 4.48
C LEU A 12 4.76 -5.38 3.13
N ILE A 13 4.08 -6.38 2.57
CA ILE A 13 3.32 -6.22 1.32
C ILE A 13 2.17 -5.23 1.50
N ALA A 14 1.43 -5.30 2.61
CA ALA A 14 0.35 -4.36 2.92
C ALA A 14 0.87 -2.92 3.07
N LEU A 15 1.99 -2.72 3.77
CA LEU A 15 2.67 -1.43 3.89
C LEU A 15 3.14 -0.89 2.53
N ALA A 16 3.73 -1.74 1.70
CA ALA A 16 4.16 -1.36 0.35
C ALA A 16 2.96 -1.01 -0.55
N LEU A 17 1.83 -1.72 -0.41
CA LEU A 17 0.62 -1.47 -1.18
C LEU A 17 -0.09 -0.18 -0.75
N VAL A 18 -0.09 0.11 0.55
CA VAL A 18 -0.55 1.38 1.12
C VAL A 18 0.35 2.50 0.63
N ALA A 19 1.67 2.39 0.76
CA ALA A 19 2.63 3.42 0.35
C ALA A 19 2.69 3.64 -1.18
N GLY A 20 2.40 2.61 -1.98
CA GLY A 20 2.42 2.67 -3.44
C GLY A 20 1.08 3.11 -4.04
N PRO A 21 0.24 2.19 -4.54
CA PRO A 21 -0.98 2.52 -5.28
C PRO A 21 -2.09 3.15 -4.42
N GLY A 22 -2.23 2.75 -3.16
CA GLY A 22 -3.26 3.28 -2.26
C GLY A 22 -3.05 4.76 -1.94
N MET A 23 -1.83 5.13 -1.54
CA MET A 23 -1.47 6.51 -1.23
C MET A 23 -1.38 7.38 -2.49
N ARG A 24 -0.92 6.86 -3.63
CA ARG A 24 -0.97 7.58 -4.91
C ARG A 24 -2.41 7.89 -5.35
N LYS A 25 -3.36 6.96 -5.18
CA LYS A 25 -4.79 7.20 -5.45
C LYS A 25 -5.38 8.23 -4.49
N LEU A 26 -5.05 8.16 -3.21
CA LEU A 26 -5.50 9.14 -2.21
C LEU A 26 -4.94 10.53 -2.49
N ILE A 27 -3.64 10.64 -2.79
CA ILE A 27 -2.98 11.91 -3.15
C ILE A 27 -3.57 12.47 -4.45
N ALA A 28 -3.75 11.64 -5.49
CA ALA A 28 -4.39 12.07 -6.74
C ALA A 28 -5.83 12.55 -6.53
N LYS A 29 -6.60 11.87 -5.66
CA LYS A 29 -7.96 12.27 -5.29
C LYS A 29 -8.00 13.55 -4.47
N LEU A 30 -7.04 13.76 -3.56
CA LEU A 30 -6.89 14.97 -2.75
C LEU A 30 -6.44 16.19 -3.57
N LEU A 31 -5.53 15.98 -4.52
CA LEU A 31 -5.07 17.03 -5.44
C LEU A 31 -6.06 17.32 -6.57
N GLY A 32 -7.18 16.60 -6.67
CA GLY A 32 -8.15 16.76 -7.75
C GLY A 32 -7.60 16.42 -9.14
N ILE A 33 -6.39 15.87 -9.22
CA ILE A 33 -5.76 15.44 -10.46
C ILE A 33 -6.33 14.07 -10.78
N ARG A 34 -7.29 14.04 -11.70
CA ARG A 34 -7.83 12.83 -12.29
C ARG A 34 -6.70 12.16 -13.09
N TRP A 35 -5.88 11.37 -12.40
CA TRP A 35 -4.88 10.52 -13.06
C TRP A 35 -5.61 9.57 -14.02
N PRO A 36 -5.12 9.40 -15.25
CA PRO A 36 -5.72 8.52 -16.26
C PRO A 36 -5.75 7.05 -15.82
#